data_AF-A0A316PVH0-F1
#
_entry.id   AF-A0A316PVH0-F1
#
_cell.length_a   1.000
_cell.length_b   1.000
_cell.length_c   1.000
_cell.angle_alpha   90.00
_cell.angle_beta   90.00
_cell.angle_gamma   90.00
#
_symmetry.space_group_name_H-M   'P 1'
#
loop_
_entity.id
_entity.type
_entity.pdbx_description
1 polymer ?
#
loop_
_entity_poly.entity_id
_entity_poly.type
_entity_poly.pdbx_seq_one_letter_code
_entity_poly.pdbx_strand_id
1 'polypeptide(L)'
;MTGEERRKAIIEIISKSTKPVSGTALAKQFQVSRQVIVQDIALLRAADYDIYSAARGYMLMPSLSENKNKEVSKDTDAITRVFHVSHTDEQMEDELNTIVDMGGRVLDVYVEHAVYGAIRTALPIACRRHVQEFMSSIHSGKSTPLKNLTAGDHYHTVEADDEDTLDYIEKALKEKGYLCSE
;
A
#
# COMPACT_ATOMS: atom_id res chain seq x y z
N MET A 1 19.18 -20.19 -21.05
CA MET A 1 18.71 -19.38 -19.91
C MET A 1 18.16 -20.32 -18.86
N THR A 2 18.64 -20.21 -17.62
CA THR A 2 18.13 -20.98 -16.48
C THR A 2 16.81 -20.42 -15.97
N GLY A 3 16.09 -21.17 -15.12
CA GLY A 3 14.84 -20.67 -14.53
C GLY A 3 15.04 -19.45 -13.64
N GLU A 4 16.18 -19.35 -12.96
CA GLU A 4 16.50 -18.23 -12.07
C GLU A 4 16.81 -16.96 -12.85
N GLU A 5 17.63 -17.05 -13.91
CA GLU A 5 17.90 -15.92 -14.82
C GLU A 5 16.61 -15.39 -15.45
N ARG A 6 15.72 -16.30 -15.87
CA ARG A 6 14.43 -15.94 -16.44
C ARG A 6 13.57 -15.19 -15.43
N ARG A 7 13.48 -15.66 -14.18
CA ARG A 7 12.71 -15.01 -13.12
C ARG A 7 13.23 -13.60 -12.81
N LYS A 8 14.55 -13.41 -12.74
CA LYS A 8 15.16 -12.07 -12.57
C LYS A 8 14.79 -11.13 -13.73
N ALA A 9 14.89 -11.62 -14.97
CA ALA A 9 14.52 -10.84 -16.15
C ALA A 9 13.01 -10.53 -16.20
N ILE A 10 12.15 -11.45 -15.76
CA ILE A 10 10.69 -11.22 -15.65
C ILE A 10 10.41 -10.06 -14.69
N ILE A 11 11.04 -10.04 -13.50
CA ILE A 11 10.90 -8.94 -12.54
C ILE A 11 11.37 -7.62 -13.15
N GLU A 12 12.52 -7.61 -13.81
CA GLU A 12 13.05 -6.39 -14.42
C GLU A 12 12.11 -5.81 -15.50
N ILE A 13 11.52 -6.67 -16.33
CA ILE A 13 10.57 -6.25 -17.36
C ILE A 13 9.29 -5.70 -16.75
N ILE A 14 8.75 -6.37 -15.73
CA ILE A 14 7.50 -5.98 -15.11
C ILE A 14 7.68 -4.70 -14.28
N SER A 15 8.79 -4.56 -13.55
CA SER A 15 9.11 -3.37 -12.73
C SER A 15 9.30 -2.10 -13.57
N LYS A 16 9.85 -2.22 -14.78
CA LYS A 16 10.05 -1.08 -15.71
C LYS A 16 8.79 -0.72 -16.51
N SER A 17 7.74 -1.53 -16.42
CA SER A 17 6.53 -1.35 -17.22
C SER A 17 5.45 -0.61 -16.45
N THR A 18 4.96 0.51 -16.99
CA THR A 18 3.81 1.25 -16.46
C THR A 18 2.47 0.62 -16.82
N LYS A 19 2.46 -0.47 -17.59
CA LYS A 19 1.26 -1.20 -18.04
C LYS A 19 1.40 -2.70 -17.73
N PRO A 20 0.29 -3.43 -17.54
CA PRO A 20 0.35 -4.87 -17.32
C PRO A 20 1.06 -5.59 -18.47
N VAL A 21 2.06 -6.41 -18.14
CA VAL A 21 2.87 -7.14 -19.11
C VAL A 21 2.23 -8.50 -19.38
N SER A 22 1.83 -8.74 -20.62
CA SER A 22 1.16 -9.99 -20.98
C SER A 22 2.05 -11.22 -20.74
N GLY A 23 1.51 -12.23 -20.04
CA GLY A 23 2.18 -13.52 -19.87
C GLY A 23 2.47 -14.24 -21.19
N THR A 24 1.67 -14.00 -22.23
CA THR A 24 1.94 -14.54 -23.57
C THR A 24 3.08 -13.80 -24.25
N ALA A 25 3.26 -12.51 -23.97
CA ALA A 25 4.40 -11.73 -24.45
C ALA A 25 5.70 -12.18 -23.77
N LEU A 26 5.68 -12.36 -22.45
CA LEU A 26 6.81 -12.92 -21.69
C LEU A 26 7.18 -14.32 -22.19
N ALA A 27 6.18 -15.19 -22.42
CA ALA A 27 6.39 -16.54 -22.95
C ALA A 27 7.10 -16.50 -24.31
N LYS A 28 6.65 -15.63 -25.22
CA LYS A 28 7.27 -15.44 -26.53
C LYS A 28 8.69 -14.89 -26.44
N GLN A 29 8.91 -13.89 -25.57
CA GLN A 29 10.21 -13.26 -25.38
C GLN A 29 11.25 -14.25 -24.82
N PHE A 30 10.85 -15.08 -23.87
CA PHE A 30 11.72 -16.06 -23.24
C PHE A 30 11.73 -17.44 -23.93
N GLN A 31 10.98 -17.57 -25.04
CA GLN A 31 10.83 -18.82 -25.80
C GLN A 31 10.40 -20.02 -24.95
N VAL A 32 9.48 -19.78 -24.01
CA VAL A 32 8.89 -20.80 -23.14
C VAL A 32 7.37 -20.86 -23.31
N SER A 33 6.74 -21.91 -22.77
CA SER A 33 5.28 -21.96 -22.75
C SER A 33 4.71 -20.95 -21.76
N ARG A 34 3.45 -20.55 -21.97
CA ARG A 34 2.72 -19.72 -21.00
C ARG A 34 2.65 -20.39 -19.63
N GLN A 35 2.58 -21.72 -19.58
CA GLN A 35 2.55 -22.48 -18.32
C GLN A 35 3.84 -22.33 -17.52
N VAL A 36 5.00 -22.25 -18.20
CA VAL A 36 6.29 -21.99 -17.53
C VAL A 36 6.31 -20.58 -16.93
N ILE A 37 5.80 -19.57 -17.63
CA ILE A 37 5.66 -18.21 -17.07
C ILE A 37 4.73 -18.21 -15.85
N VAL A 38 3.61 -18.94 -15.89
CA VAL A 38 2.71 -19.05 -14.73
C VAL A 38 3.43 -19.65 -13.52
N GLN A 39 4.24 -20.70 -13.73
CA GLN A 39 5.03 -21.31 -12.66
C GLN A 39 6.12 -20.36 -12.13
N ASP A 40 6.80 -19.64 -13.01
CA ASP A 40 7.83 -18.68 -12.61
C ASP A 40 7.24 -17.52 -11.79
N ILE A 41 6.07 -17.01 -12.17
CA ILE A 41 5.35 -15.98 -11.40
C ILE A 41 4.90 -16.52 -10.04
N ALA A 42 4.46 -17.79 -9.97
CA ALA A 42 4.11 -18.42 -8.70
C ALA A 42 5.32 -18.55 -7.76
N LEU A 43 6.50 -18.91 -8.30
CA LEU A 43 7.75 -18.95 -7.54
C LEU A 43 8.24 -17.57 -7.10
N LEU A 44 8.07 -16.55 -7.93
CA LEU A 44 8.40 -15.17 -7.58
C LEU A 44 7.49 -14.66 -6.44
N ARG A 45 6.19 -14.96 -6.47
CA ARG A 45 5.27 -14.65 -5.37
C ARG A 45 5.64 -15.35 -4.06
N ALA A 46 6.07 -16.61 -4.16
CA ALA A 46 6.55 -17.36 -2.99
C ALA A 46 7.89 -16.83 -2.44
N ALA A 47 8.57 -15.96 -3.18
CA ALA A 47 9.79 -15.25 -2.79
C ALA A 47 9.51 -13.77 -2.46
N ASP A 48 8.28 -13.46 -2.02
CA ASP A 48 7.83 -12.13 -1.55
C ASP A 48 7.83 -10.99 -2.59
N TYR A 49 7.86 -11.32 -3.89
CA TYR A 49 7.58 -10.32 -4.93
C TYR A 49 6.07 -10.12 -5.08
N ASP A 50 5.61 -8.88 -4.85
CA ASP A 50 4.20 -8.50 -4.97
C ASP A 50 3.78 -8.34 -6.45
N ILE A 51 3.59 -9.48 -7.12
CA ILE A 51 3.18 -9.52 -8.53
C ILE A 51 1.67 -9.70 -8.62
N TYR A 52 0.97 -8.67 -9.08
CA TYR A 52 -0.46 -8.70 -9.38
C TYR A 52 -0.73 -9.27 -10.79
N SER A 53 -1.72 -10.18 -10.89
CA SER A 53 -2.24 -10.66 -12.17
C SER A 53 -3.46 -9.84 -12.58
N ALA A 54 -3.26 -8.80 -13.39
CA ALA A 54 -4.37 -8.08 -14.01
C ALA A 54 -4.98 -8.89 -15.18
N ALA A 55 -6.20 -8.54 -15.58
CA ALA A 55 -6.90 -9.19 -16.70
C ALA A 55 -6.11 -9.21 -18.03
N ARG A 56 -5.11 -8.33 -18.19
CA ARG A 56 -4.29 -8.21 -19.41
C ARG A 56 -2.79 -8.51 -19.22
N GLY A 57 -2.35 -8.92 -18.03
CA GLY A 57 -0.94 -9.19 -17.79
C GLY A 57 -0.53 -9.13 -16.33
N TYR A 58 0.77 -9.26 -16.09
CA TYR A 58 1.39 -9.15 -14.78
C TYR A 58 1.88 -7.74 -14.54
N MET A 59 1.72 -7.26 -13.33
CA MET A 59 2.23 -5.98 -12.86
C MET A 59 2.91 -6.20 -11.52
N LEU A 60 4.05 -5.56 -11.32
CA LEU A 60 4.68 -5.51 -10.02
C LEU A 60 3.96 -4.39 -9.30
N MET A 61 3.22 -4.74 -8.25
CA MET A 61 2.80 -3.72 -7.31
C MET A 61 4.08 -3.20 -6.65
N PRO A 62 4.18 -1.90 -6.35
CA PRO A 62 5.24 -1.40 -5.49
C PRO A 62 5.21 -2.23 -4.23
N SER A 63 6.17 -3.14 -4.12
CA SER A 63 6.25 -4.04 -2.99
C SER A 63 6.74 -3.21 -1.83
N LEU A 64 5.92 -3.10 -0.80
CA LEU A 64 6.26 -2.60 0.54
C LEU A 64 7.38 -3.42 1.24
N SER A 65 8.12 -4.26 0.49
CA SER A 65 9.07 -5.26 0.96
C SER A 65 10.49 -5.10 0.43
N GLU A 66 10.89 -3.91 -0.03
CA GLU A 66 12.30 -3.52 -0.11
C GLU A 66 12.51 -2.10 0.41
N ASN A 67 12.23 -1.91 1.71
CA ASN A 67 12.88 -0.99 2.65
C ASN A 67 11.88 -0.64 3.75
N LYS A 68 11.93 -1.37 4.87
CA LYS A 68 11.08 -1.09 6.03
C LYS A 68 11.17 0.36 6.57
N ASN A 69 12.10 1.19 6.14
CA ASN A 69 12.27 2.56 6.67
C ASN A 69 12.62 3.64 5.62
N LYS A 70 12.24 3.51 4.34
CA LYS A 70 12.32 4.63 3.36
C LYS A 70 11.79 4.23 1.98
N GLU A 71 10.54 4.58 1.69
CA GLU A 71 10.16 4.87 0.30
C GLU A 71 10.31 6.38 0.11
N VAL A 72 11.47 6.81 -0.40
CA VAL A 72 11.60 8.14 -0.98
C VAL A 72 10.88 8.07 -2.33
N SER A 73 9.75 8.78 -2.45
CA SER A 73 9.01 8.87 -3.69
C SER A 73 9.89 9.50 -4.78
N LYS A 74 9.99 8.87 -5.95
CA LYS A 74 11.03 9.16 -6.95
C LYS A 74 10.89 10.49 -7.71
N ASP A 75 9.92 11.33 -7.33
CA ASP A 75 9.66 12.64 -7.94
C ASP A 75 9.46 13.78 -6.90
N THR A 76 9.60 13.49 -5.60
CA THR A 76 9.52 14.45 -4.49
C THR A 76 10.34 13.89 -3.34
N ASP A 77 11.22 14.67 -2.70
CA ASP A 77 12.04 14.24 -1.55
C ASP A 77 11.23 13.76 -0.32
N ALA A 78 9.90 13.65 -0.44
CA ALA A 78 8.99 13.12 0.56
C ALA A 78 9.28 11.64 0.85
N ILE A 79 9.34 11.35 2.15
CA ILE A 79 9.50 10.02 2.73
C ILE A 79 8.14 9.50 3.21
N THR A 80 8.00 8.18 3.32
CA THR A 80 6.77 7.55 3.81
C THR A 80 7.01 6.58 4.96
N ARG A 81 5.99 6.42 5.82
CA ARG A 81 5.93 5.41 6.88
C ARG A 81 4.51 4.85 6.97
N VAL A 82 4.42 3.56 7.32
CA VAL A 82 3.15 2.88 7.56
C VAL A 82 2.86 2.87 9.05
N PHE A 83 1.65 3.30 9.42
CA PHE A 83 1.16 3.25 10.80
C PHE A 83 0.07 2.18 10.92
N HIS A 84 0.24 1.25 11.85
CA HIS A 84 -0.80 0.30 12.28
C HIS A 84 -1.61 0.93 13.40
N VAL A 85 -2.91 1.10 13.15
CA VAL A 85 -3.82 1.85 14.00
C VAL A 85 -5.10 1.07 14.27
N SER A 86 -5.70 1.34 15.43
CA SER A 86 -7.02 0.85 15.79
C SER A 86 -7.74 1.84 16.68
N HIS A 87 -8.98 2.19 16.30
CA HIS A 87 -9.79 3.18 17.00
C HIS A 87 -11.27 3.08 16.60
N THR A 88 -12.17 3.75 17.34
CA THR A 88 -13.62 3.77 17.06
C THR A 88 -13.96 4.75 15.93
N ASP A 89 -15.18 4.67 15.37
CA ASP A 89 -15.63 5.54 14.27
C ASP A 89 -15.62 7.02 14.66
N GLU A 90 -15.94 7.33 15.91
CA GLU A 90 -15.92 8.70 16.46
C GLU A 90 -14.50 9.29 16.54
N GLN A 91 -13.48 8.43 16.57
CA GLN A 91 -12.07 8.83 16.70
C GLN A 91 -11.38 9.05 15.34
N MET A 92 -12.02 8.67 14.23
CA MET A 92 -11.45 8.74 12.89
C MET A 92 -11.09 10.16 12.45
N GLU A 93 -11.96 11.12 12.77
CA GLU A 93 -11.69 12.51 12.44
C GLU A 93 -10.48 13.04 13.22
N ASP A 94 -10.36 12.68 14.49
CA ASP A 94 -9.25 13.14 15.33
C ASP A 94 -7.93 12.51 14.92
N GLU A 95 -7.92 11.23 14.55
CA GLU A 95 -6.75 10.54 13.99
C GLU A 95 -6.25 11.24 12.71
N LEU A 96 -7.13 11.38 11.71
CA LEU A 96 -6.75 11.98 10.43
C LEU A 96 -6.31 13.44 10.59
N ASN A 97 -6.98 14.20 11.47
CA ASN A 97 -6.57 15.56 11.81
C ASN A 97 -5.19 15.59 12.49
N THR A 98 -4.89 14.62 13.37
CA THR A 98 -3.58 14.53 14.04
C THR A 98 -2.45 14.38 13.03
N ILE A 99 -2.66 13.56 11.99
CA ILE A 99 -1.65 13.34 10.95
C ILE A 99 -1.41 14.62 10.14
N VAL A 100 -2.49 15.26 9.65
CA VAL A 100 -2.35 16.45 8.79
C VAL A 100 -1.92 17.70 9.54
N ASP A 101 -2.28 17.83 10.82
CA ASP A 101 -1.88 18.98 11.65
C ASP A 101 -0.38 18.97 11.97
N MET A 102 0.22 17.78 12.00
CA MET A 102 1.67 17.61 12.17
C MET A 102 2.43 17.73 10.84
N GLY A 103 1.75 17.94 9.71
CA GLY A 103 2.37 18.10 8.39
C GLY A 103 2.45 16.82 7.56
N GLY A 104 1.82 15.73 8.01
CA GLY A 104 1.72 14.49 7.24
C GLY A 104 0.61 14.52 6.19
N ARG A 105 0.76 13.71 5.14
CA ARG A 105 -0.33 13.40 4.20
C ARG A 105 -0.61 11.91 4.21
N VAL A 106 -1.86 11.54 4.46
CA VAL A 106 -2.32 10.15 4.30
C VAL A 106 -2.45 9.87 2.82
N LEU A 107 -1.89 8.74 2.37
CA LEU A 107 -1.93 8.28 0.98
C LEU A 107 -3.01 7.24 0.76
N ASP A 108 -3.21 6.38 1.74
CA ASP A 108 -4.16 5.28 1.68
C ASP A 108 -4.60 4.79 3.05
N VAL A 109 -5.61 3.94 3.00
CA VAL A 109 -6.04 3.08 4.08
C VAL A 109 -6.08 1.64 3.58
N TYR A 110 -5.62 0.70 4.40
CA TYR A 110 -5.80 -0.72 4.11
C TYR A 110 -6.04 -1.56 5.35
N VAL A 111 -6.65 -2.71 5.14
CA VAL A 111 -6.96 -3.71 6.18
C VAL A 111 -6.51 -5.08 5.73
N GLU A 112 -6.15 -5.94 6.66
CA GLU A 112 -5.84 -7.34 6.39
C GLU A 112 -7.05 -8.21 6.69
N HIS A 113 -7.67 -8.78 5.65
CA HIS A 113 -8.80 -9.68 5.80
C HIS A 113 -8.36 -11.14 5.60
N ALA A 114 -8.70 -12.02 6.54
CA ALA A 114 -8.26 -13.43 6.55
C ALA A 114 -8.55 -14.20 5.23
N VAL A 115 -9.60 -13.80 4.51
CA VAL A 115 -10.00 -14.45 3.23
C VAL A 115 -9.54 -13.68 2.00
N TYR A 116 -9.49 -12.35 2.06
CA TYR A 116 -9.26 -11.51 0.87
C TYR A 116 -7.83 -10.97 0.81
N GLY A 117 -7.02 -11.18 1.85
CA GLY A 117 -5.72 -10.55 1.99
C GLY A 117 -5.85 -9.05 2.28
N ALA A 118 -4.83 -8.28 1.87
CA ALA A 118 -4.81 -6.83 2.04
C ALA A 118 -5.82 -6.15 1.10
N ILE A 119 -6.78 -5.42 1.67
CA ILE A 119 -7.72 -4.58 0.92
C ILE A 119 -7.27 -3.14 1.10
N ARG A 120 -6.74 -2.51 0.03
CA ARG A 120 -6.18 -1.15 0.05
C ARG A 120 -6.99 -0.20 -0.83
N THR A 121 -7.22 1.01 -0.33
CA THR A 121 -7.90 2.09 -1.05
C THR A 121 -7.10 3.39 -0.90
N ALA A 122 -6.92 4.10 -2.02
CA ALA A 122 -6.29 5.42 -1.99
C ALA A 122 -7.14 6.41 -1.19
N LEU A 123 -6.50 7.14 -0.29
CA LEU A 123 -7.11 8.10 0.63
C LEU A 123 -6.21 9.35 0.74
N PRO A 124 -6.12 10.18 -0.31
CA PRO A 124 -5.19 11.30 -0.36
C PRO A 124 -5.65 12.49 0.52
N ILE A 125 -5.45 12.38 1.83
CA ILE A 125 -5.84 13.38 2.82
C ILE A 125 -4.60 14.16 3.25
N ALA A 126 -4.56 15.45 2.89
CA ALA A 126 -3.41 16.33 3.11
C ALA A 126 -3.73 17.54 4.01
N CYS A 127 -5.00 17.75 4.36
CA CYS A 127 -5.42 18.89 5.17
C CYS A 127 -6.77 18.62 5.83
N ARG A 128 -7.10 19.39 6.87
CA ARG A 128 -8.38 19.31 7.58
C ARG A 128 -9.61 19.39 6.65
N ARG A 129 -9.53 20.15 5.56
CA ARG A 129 -10.64 20.22 4.58
C ARG A 129 -10.92 18.86 3.94
N HIS A 130 -9.88 18.11 3.57
CA HIS A 130 -10.05 16.76 3.01
C HIS A 130 -10.61 15.79 4.05
N VAL A 131 -10.20 15.93 5.33
CA VAL A 131 -10.77 15.17 6.44
C VAL A 131 -12.29 15.42 6.54
N GLN A 132 -12.72 16.68 6.53
CA GLN A 132 -14.14 17.03 6.59
C GLN A 132 -14.95 16.47 5.40
N GLU A 133 -14.41 16.56 4.18
CA GLU A 133 -15.04 15.99 2.98
C GLU A 133 -15.19 14.47 3.07
N PHE A 134 -14.17 13.80 3.60
CA PHE A 134 -14.17 12.36 3.86
C PHE A 134 -15.19 11.98 4.94
N MET A 135 -15.15 12.63 6.11
CA MET A 135 -16.10 12.39 7.21
C MET A 135 -17.53 12.65 6.77
N SER A 136 -17.79 13.71 5.99
CA SER A 136 -19.13 14.00 5.44
C SER A 136 -19.62 12.87 4.53
N SER A 137 -18.72 12.27 3.74
CA SER A 137 -19.04 11.14 2.86
C SER A 137 -19.41 9.88 3.65
N ILE A 138 -18.71 9.61 4.75
CA ILE A 138 -19.02 8.51 5.68
C ILE A 138 -20.37 8.75 6.38
N HIS A 139 -20.58 9.93 6.97
CA HIS A 139 -21.81 10.27 7.70
C HIS A 139 -23.06 10.34 6.79
N SER A 140 -22.89 10.56 5.48
CA SER A 140 -23.99 10.55 4.52
C SER A 140 -24.65 9.18 4.35
N GLY A 141 -24.10 8.11 4.97
CA GLY A 141 -24.68 6.77 4.99
C GLY A 141 -24.52 6.00 3.69
N LYS A 142 -23.78 6.53 2.71
CA LYS A 142 -23.50 5.85 1.44
C LYS A 142 -22.45 4.77 1.54
N SER A 143 -21.64 4.75 2.61
CA SER A 143 -20.53 3.81 2.76
C SER A 143 -20.17 3.64 4.24
N THR A 144 -19.74 2.44 4.61
CA THR A 144 -19.19 2.11 5.93
C THR A 144 -17.66 2.19 5.89
N PRO A 145 -17.01 2.64 6.97
CA PRO A 145 -15.55 2.62 7.09
C PRO A 145 -14.94 1.24 6.81
N LEU A 146 -13.79 1.22 6.14
CA LEU A 146 -13.11 -0.02 5.75
C LEU A 146 -12.63 -0.84 6.96
N LYS A 147 -12.20 -0.16 8.03
CA LYS A 147 -11.77 -0.76 9.30
C LYS A 147 -12.82 -1.64 9.99
N ASN A 148 -14.10 -1.48 9.63
CA ASN A 148 -15.17 -2.29 10.22
C ASN A 148 -15.10 -3.75 9.76
N LEU A 149 -14.34 -4.06 8.70
CA LEU A 149 -14.05 -5.43 8.26
C LEU A 149 -13.09 -6.17 9.20
N THR A 150 -12.34 -5.44 10.02
CA THR A 150 -11.22 -5.94 10.84
C THR A 150 -11.33 -5.46 12.29
N ALA A 151 -12.56 -5.22 12.77
CA ALA A 151 -12.82 -4.80 14.15
C ALA A 151 -12.08 -3.53 14.61
N GLY A 152 -11.76 -2.63 13.66
CA GLY A 152 -11.06 -1.38 13.94
C GLY A 152 -9.58 -1.38 13.52
N ASP A 153 -8.97 -2.54 13.30
CA ASP A 153 -7.56 -2.64 12.87
C ASP A 153 -7.37 -2.25 11.40
N HIS A 154 -6.49 -1.28 11.15
CA HIS A 154 -6.16 -0.84 9.80
C HIS A 154 -4.79 -0.18 9.77
N TYR A 155 -4.38 0.16 8.56
CA TYR A 155 -3.08 0.73 8.29
C TYR A 155 -3.22 1.96 7.42
N HIS A 156 -2.36 2.94 7.69
CA HIS A 156 -2.21 4.14 6.88
C HIS A 156 -0.79 4.27 6.38
N THR A 157 -0.62 4.44 5.07
CA THR A 157 0.65 4.97 4.53
C THR A 157 0.60 6.48 4.61
N VAL A 158 1.54 7.07 5.35
CA VAL A 158 1.65 8.52 5.53
C VAL A 158 2.96 8.99 4.93
N GLU A 159 2.90 10.07 4.16
CA GLU A 159 4.08 10.79 3.69
C GLU A 159 4.33 12.06 4.48
N ALA A 160 5.59 12.48 4.55
CA ALA A 160 6.02 13.76 5.07
C ALA A 160 7.31 14.23 4.37
N ASP A 161 7.65 15.50 4.58
CA ASP A 161 8.86 16.12 4.01
C ASP A 161 10.15 15.63 4.69
N ASP A 162 10.07 15.18 5.95
CA ASP A 162 11.21 14.69 6.74
C ASP A 162 10.82 13.64 7.80
N GLU A 163 11.83 12.95 8.33
CA GLU A 163 11.66 11.83 9.28
C GLU A 163 11.18 12.30 10.65
N ASP A 164 11.64 13.49 11.08
CA ASP A 164 11.25 14.07 12.35
C ASP A 164 9.73 14.31 12.39
N THR A 165 9.14 14.72 11.27
CA THR A 165 7.69 14.87 11.12
C THR A 165 6.95 13.54 11.30
N LEU A 166 7.45 12.46 10.69
CA LEU A 166 6.87 11.12 10.89
C LEU A 166 7.01 10.64 12.34
N ASP A 167 8.12 10.95 13.00
CA ASP A 167 8.33 10.65 14.42
C ASP A 167 7.36 11.44 15.33
N TYR A 168 7.10 12.70 15.01
CA TYR A 168 6.10 13.51 15.73
C TYR A 168 4.69 12.96 15.53
N ILE A 169 4.34 12.55 14.31
CA ILE A 169 3.05 11.91 14.02
C ILE A 169 2.91 10.61 14.82
N GLU A 170 3.93 9.75 14.78
CA GLU A 170 3.93 8.48 15.52
C GLU A 170 3.71 8.72 17.01
N LYS A 171 4.47 9.66 17.58
CA LYS A 171 4.35 10.00 19.00
C LYS A 171 2.96 10.54 19.34
N ALA A 172 2.39 11.41 18.51
CA ALA A 172 1.06 11.97 18.74
C ALA A 172 -0.03 10.89 18.66
N LEU A 173 0.04 10.00 17.66
CA LEU A 173 -0.88 8.87 17.53
C LEU A 173 -0.74 7.89 18.71
N LYS A 174 0.47 7.67 19.21
CA LYS A 174 0.74 6.85 20.40
C LYS A 174 0.14 7.45 21.66
N GLU A 175 0.36 8.75 21.89
CA GLU A 175 -0.17 9.47 23.05
C GLU A 175 -1.70 9.49 23.10
N LYS A 176 -2.33 9.52 21.92
CA LYS A 176 -3.80 9.40 21.78
C LYS A 176 -4.32 7.97 21.85
N GLY A 177 -3.44 6.98 21.89
CA GLY A 177 -3.80 5.56 21.97
C GLY A 177 -4.34 4.97 20.68
N TYR A 178 -3.98 5.54 19.52
CA TYR A 178 -4.42 5.04 18.21
C TYR A 178 -3.47 4.00 17.63
N LEU A 179 -2.18 4.06 17.94
CA LEU A 179 -1.23 3.05 17.49
C LEU A 179 -1.45 1.72 18.21
N CYS A 180 -1.52 0.65 17.43
CA CYS A 180 -1.44 -0.70 17.97
C CYS A 180 0.00 -0.97 18.39
N SER A 181 0.19 -1.33 19.66
CA SER A 181 1.47 -1.86 20.14
C SER A 181 1.65 -3.29 19.64
N GLU A 182 2.82 -3.59 19.07
CA GLU A 182 3.26 -4.96 18.74
C GLU A 182 3.12 -5.93 19.92
#